data_AF-A0A8T4Y0U4-F1
#
_entry.id   AF-A0A8T4Y0U4-F1
#
_cell.length_a   1.000
_cell.length_b   1.000
_cell.length_c   1.000
_cell.angle_alpha   90.00
_cell.angle_beta   90.00
_cell.angle_gamma   90.00
#
_symmetry.space_group_name_H-M   'P 1'
#
loop_
_entity.id
_entity.type
_entity.pdbx_description
1 polymer ?
#
loop_
_entity_poly.entity_id
_entity_poly.type
_entity_poly.pdbx_seq_one_letter_code
_entity_poly.pdbx_strand_id
1 'polypeptide(L)'
;MESGHIEELKTTPQLLIFIIAVTAILTVLGNIFVYFLPAQFACNMQVGDLIAAAGVDLLGTPFVVILITGIFIQIPFIRRRMTVRSFVVLYTVALASAAFSTHTSPWRENFEPIVARVGTDVAVMAYVPEFVSPPREAAEVLMRGTGSIVAIPWGQLLPAIIWRFFRFALFAGVSVGLISIFRRQWVDVEMLPYPHITLAYSAIVSVREVRNPKWVGRIAFILGFIIGFGLELSRAFIAFFPWFPDIYSFRVSTCGPGTHQLTLLGTTWHYGIAKHTPLYALVFLAPLHSLFSIVFWGIVYEIASTVAVTLGYYTGYVDMGFCGRSWCSENTPWADPPLA
;
A
#
# COMPACT_ATOMS: atom_id res chain seq x y z
N MET A 1 25.29 -14.29 19.57
CA MET A 1 24.44 -13.11 19.37
C MET A 1 24.72 -12.16 20.50
N GLU A 2 25.46 -11.08 20.27
CA GLU A 2 25.54 -9.99 21.25
C GLU A 2 24.12 -9.50 21.51
N SER A 3 23.76 -9.35 22.79
CA SER A 3 22.48 -8.78 23.20
C SER A 3 22.33 -7.41 22.56
N GLY A 4 21.49 -7.30 21.53
CA GLY A 4 21.22 -6.04 20.85
C GLY A 4 20.71 -5.04 21.87
N HIS A 5 21.48 -3.98 22.11
CA HIS A 5 21.07 -2.90 23.00
C HIS A 5 19.86 -2.21 22.38
N ILE A 6 18.68 -2.39 22.98
CA ILE A 6 17.46 -1.72 22.56
C ILE A 6 17.55 -0.29 23.06
N GLU A 7 17.74 0.66 22.16
CA GLU A 7 17.74 2.10 22.49
C GLU A 7 16.32 2.64 22.29
N GLU A 8 15.69 3.11 23.38
CA GLU A 8 14.38 3.75 23.30
C GLU A 8 14.48 5.15 22.69
N LEU A 9 13.64 5.40 21.68
CA LEU A 9 13.57 6.69 21.01
C LEU A 9 12.89 7.72 21.92
N LYS A 10 13.68 8.46 22.71
CA LYS A 10 13.12 9.60 23.48
C LYS A 10 12.50 10.65 22.55
N THR A 11 11.21 10.91 22.73
CA THR A 11 10.48 11.94 21.98
C THR A 11 10.84 13.32 22.51
N THR A 12 11.39 14.17 21.64
CA THR A 12 11.64 15.59 21.94
C THR A 12 10.69 16.47 21.13
N PRO A 13 10.34 17.69 21.61
CA PRO A 13 9.48 18.60 20.86
C PRO A 13 10.01 18.92 19.45
N GLN A 14 11.33 19.07 19.33
CA GLN A 14 12.00 19.33 18.05
C GLN A 14 11.83 18.16 17.07
N LEU A 15 11.95 16.92 17.56
CA LEU A 15 11.73 15.71 16.76
C LEU A 15 10.28 15.62 16.29
N LEU A 16 9.32 15.96 17.15
CA LEU A 16 7.90 15.99 16.79
C LEU A 16 7.59 17.04 15.73
N ILE A 17 8.11 18.26 15.88
CA ILE A 17 7.97 19.32 14.87
C ILE A 17 8.54 18.86 13.53
N PHE A 18 9.72 18.24 13.54
CA PHE A 18 10.33 17.68 12.34
C PHE A 18 9.45 16.59 11.70
N ILE A 19 8.95 15.64 12.50
CA ILE A 19 8.05 14.57 12.03
C ILE A 19 6.81 15.18 11.37
N ILE A 20 6.16 16.15 12.02
CA ILE A 20 4.96 16.81 11.50
C ILE A 20 5.28 17.51 10.17
N ALA A 21 6.35 18.30 10.13
CA ALA A 21 6.73 19.04 8.92
C ALA A 21 7.04 18.10 7.75
N VAL A 22 7.85 17.07 7.97
CA VAL A 22 8.21 16.11 6.92
C VAL A 22 6.99 15.31 6.46
N THR A 23 6.13 14.87 7.39
CA THR A 23 4.89 14.17 7.03
C THR A 23 4.00 15.04 6.16
N ALA A 24 3.79 16.31 6.54
CA ALA A 24 2.97 17.24 5.77
C ALA A 24 3.53 17.47 4.36
N ILE A 25 4.85 17.70 4.24
CA ILE A 25 5.51 17.88 2.94
C ILE A 25 5.37 16.63 2.07
N LEU A 26 5.72 15.45 2.61
CA LEU A 26 5.65 14.20 1.86
C LEU A 26 4.22 13.89 1.41
N THR A 27 3.23 14.13 2.27
CA THR A 27 1.82 13.89 1.93
C THR A 27 1.32 14.85 0.85
N VAL A 28 1.71 16.14 0.91
CA VAL A 28 1.36 17.10 -0.14
C VAL A 28 2.00 16.72 -1.46
N LEU A 29 3.30 16.40 -1.47
CA LEU A 29 4.00 15.97 -2.68
C LEU A 29 3.44 14.68 -3.26
N GLY A 30 3.11 13.70 -2.40
CA GLY A 30 2.48 12.45 -2.79
C GLY A 30 1.12 12.68 -3.45
N ASN A 31 0.26 13.50 -2.84
CA ASN A 31 -1.05 13.82 -3.41
C ASN A 31 -0.95 14.61 -4.72
N ILE A 32 -0.02 15.56 -4.85
CA ILE A 32 0.24 16.28 -6.10
C ILE A 32 0.65 15.30 -7.20
N PHE A 33 1.62 14.42 -6.91
CA PHE A 33 2.08 13.44 -7.88
C PHE A 33 0.94 12.54 -8.35
N VAL A 34 0.13 12.03 -7.42
CA VAL A 34 -0.99 11.16 -7.74
C VAL A 34 -2.08 11.87 -8.54
N TYR A 35 -2.35 13.16 -8.25
CA TYR A 35 -3.31 13.96 -9.01
C TYR A 35 -2.96 14.07 -10.50
N PHE A 36 -1.67 14.05 -10.85
CA PHE A 36 -1.20 14.11 -12.23
C PHE A 36 -1.02 12.73 -12.90
N LEU A 37 -1.29 11.62 -12.20
CA LEU A 37 -1.24 10.29 -12.81
C LEU A 37 -2.47 10.06 -13.71
N PRO A 38 -2.30 9.52 -14.93
CA PRO A 38 -3.44 9.06 -15.72
C PRO A 38 -4.21 7.98 -14.97
N ALA A 39 -5.54 7.94 -15.12
CA ALA A 39 -6.41 7.05 -14.36
C ALA A 39 -5.99 5.57 -14.38
N GLN A 40 -5.51 5.06 -15.54
CA GLN A 40 -5.02 3.68 -15.66
C GLN A 40 -3.76 3.40 -14.83
N PHE A 41 -2.97 4.43 -14.51
CA PHE A 41 -1.74 4.32 -13.73
C PHE A 41 -1.88 4.79 -12.29
N ALA A 42 -3.00 5.45 -11.94
CA ALA A 42 -3.31 5.85 -10.57
C ALA A 42 -3.33 4.65 -9.62
N CYS A 43 -3.84 3.49 -10.05
CA CYS A 43 -3.85 2.27 -9.25
C CYS A 43 -2.49 1.57 -9.16
N ASN A 44 -1.55 1.88 -10.07
CA ASN A 44 -0.36 1.05 -10.32
C ASN A 44 0.95 1.75 -9.98
N MET A 45 0.93 3.07 -10.04
CA MET A 45 2.08 3.94 -9.80
C MET A 45 1.82 4.88 -8.63
N GLN A 46 0.78 4.67 -7.82
CA GLN A 46 0.54 5.49 -6.63
C GLN A 46 1.59 5.28 -5.54
N VAL A 47 1.77 6.34 -4.75
CA VAL A 47 2.80 6.49 -3.73
C VAL A 47 2.41 5.78 -2.43
N GLY A 48 1.10 5.65 -2.17
CA GLY A 48 0.59 5.30 -0.86
C GLY A 48 -0.04 3.94 -0.67
N ASP A 49 -0.90 3.52 -1.58
CA ASP A 49 -1.77 2.36 -1.40
C ASP A 49 -1.76 1.53 -2.66
N LEU A 50 -0.83 0.59 -2.82
CA LEU A 50 -0.90 -0.29 -3.99
C LEU A 50 -1.99 -1.34 -3.71
N ILE A 51 -2.88 -1.61 -4.67
CA ILE A 51 -3.87 -2.69 -4.54
C ILE A 51 -3.09 -3.94 -4.12
N ALA A 52 -3.48 -4.49 -2.97
CA ALA A 52 -2.69 -5.49 -2.27
C ALA A 52 -2.28 -6.63 -3.20
N ALA A 53 -0.97 -6.81 -3.39
CA ALA A 53 -0.47 -8.04 -3.99
C ALA A 53 -0.31 -9.01 -2.82
N ALA A 54 -1.16 -10.05 -2.79
CA ALA A 54 -1.27 -10.98 -1.67
C ALA A 54 0.10 -11.34 -1.06
N GLY A 55 0.33 -10.85 0.17
CA GLY A 55 1.46 -11.23 1.02
C GLY A 55 2.64 -10.25 1.11
N VAL A 56 2.80 -9.25 0.23
CA VAL A 56 3.92 -8.30 0.31
C VAL A 56 3.55 -6.91 -0.23
N ASP A 57 2.83 -6.12 0.56
CA ASP A 57 2.60 -4.71 0.24
C ASP A 57 3.78 -3.86 0.73
N LEU A 58 4.66 -3.50 -0.20
CA LEU A 58 5.74 -2.57 0.03
C LEU A 58 5.32 -1.18 -0.43
N LEU A 59 5.18 -0.26 0.52
CA LEU A 59 5.00 1.14 0.17
C LEU A 59 6.32 1.66 -0.43
N GLY A 60 6.26 2.31 -1.60
CA GLY A 60 7.45 2.77 -2.31
C GLY A 60 8.12 4.00 -1.66
N THR A 61 7.33 4.87 -1.02
CA THR A 61 7.77 6.16 -0.46
C THR A 61 8.97 6.06 0.49
N PRO A 62 9.02 5.13 1.47
CA PRO A 62 10.16 4.99 2.36
C PRO A 62 11.47 4.72 1.62
N PHE A 63 11.43 3.92 0.55
CA PHE A 63 12.62 3.60 -0.24
C PHE A 63 13.05 4.80 -1.09
N VAL A 64 12.12 5.53 -1.68
CA VAL A 64 12.40 6.79 -2.40
C VAL A 64 13.04 7.81 -1.46
N VAL A 65 12.51 7.98 -0.24
CA VAL A 65 13.07 8.89 0.76
C VAL A 65 14.48 8.46 1.17
N ILE A 66 14.74 7.17 1.36
CA ILE A 66 16.09 6.66 1.66
C ILE A 66 17.06 6.97 0.50
N LEU A 67 16.65 6.75 -0.75
CA LEU A 67 17.47 7.02 -1.93
C LEU A 67 17.80 8.51 -2.08
N ILE A 68 16.80 9.38 -1.96
CA ILE A 68 16.97 10.84 -1.97
C ILE A 68 17.92 11.26 -0.84
N THR A 69 17.75 10.68 0.35
CA THR A 69 18.65 10.91 1.48
C THR A 69 20.09 10.50 1.16
N GLY A 70 20.29 9.42 0.40
CA GLY A 70 21.62 9.00 -0.07
C GLY A 70 22.30 9.99 -1.01
N ILE A 71 21.53 10.71 -1.82
CA ILE A 71 22.03 11.82 -2.64
C ILE A 71 22.42 12.98 -1.73
N PHE A 72 21.57 13.36 -0.77
CA PHE A 72 21.85 14.48 0.14
C PHE A 72 22.99 14.21 1.13
N ILE A 73 23.24 12.95 1.50
CA ILE A 73 24.38 12.56 2.35
C ILE A 73 25.73 12.80 1.67
N GLN A 74 25.76 13.00 0.35
CA GLN A 74 26.97 13.46 -0.31
C GLN A 74 27.40 14.86 0.17
N ILE A 75 26.46 15.67 0.70
CA ILE A 75 26.71 16.97 1.29
C ILE A 75 27.25 16.81 2.73
N PRO A 76 28.47 17.29 3.05
CA PRO A 76 29.11 17.04 4.35
C PRO A 76 28.31 17.52 5.57
N PHE A 77 27.58 18.63 5.43
CA PHE A 77 26.75 19.20 6.49
C PHE A 77 25.59 18.28 6.87
N ILE A 78 24.87 17.76 5.86
CA ILE A 78 23.73 16.86 6.07
C ILE A 78 24.23 15.54 6.66
N ARG A 79 25.32 14.99 6.11
CA ARG A 79 25.93 13.74 6.58
C ARG A 79 26.23 13.75 8.08
N ARG A 80 26.74 14.86 8.63
CA ARG A 80 27.05 14.96 10.08
C ARG A 80 25.81 14.83 10.96
N ARG A 81 24.62 15.11 10.42
CA ARG A 81 23.32 15.01 11.13
C ARG A 81 22.58 13.70 10.85
N MET A 82 23.06 12.90 9.90
CA MET A 82 22.43 11.65 9.50
C MET A 82 23.02 10.48 10.30
N THR A 83 22.24 10.02 11.27
CA THR A 83 22.53 8.83 12.08
C THR A 83 21.60 7.68 11.69
N VAL A 84 21.88 6.46 12.17
CA VAL A 84 20.96 5.32 11.99
C VAL A 84 19.56 5.65 12.51
N ARG A 85 19.49 6.33 13.67
CA ARG A 85 18.25 6.84 14.26
C ARG A 85 17.50 7.78 13.30
N SER A 86 18.21 8.70 12.65
CA SER A 86 17.62 9.62 11.66
C SER A 86 17.00 8.86 10.49
N PHE A 87 17.68 7.82 9.98
CA PHE A 87 17.15 7.00 8.89
C PHE A 87 15.90 6.21 9.28
N VAL A 88 15.89 5.60 10.47
CA VAL A 88 14.72 4.86 10.97
C VAL A 88 13.53 5.81 11.13
N VAL A 89 13.73 7.00 11.69
CA VAL A 89 12.66 8.01 11.80
C VAL A 89 12.16 8.43 10.41
N LEU A 90 13.05 8.74 9.48
CA LEU A 90 12.67 9.11 8.11
C LEU A 90 11.90 8.01 7.40
N TYR A 91 12.33 6.76 7.55
CA TYR A 91 11.65 5.59 6.98
C TYR A 91 10.23 5.47 7.54
N THR A 92 10.07 5.55 8.87
CA THR A 92 8.76 5.44 9.53
C THR A 92 7.84 6.60 9.16
N VAL A 93 8.37 7.83 9.08
CA VAL A 93 7.60 9.01 8.65
C VAL A 93 7.15 8.88 7.20
N ALA A 94 8.05 8.44 6.31
CA ALA A 94 7.71 8.21 4.91
C ALA A 94 6.67 7.11 4.74
N LEU A 95 6.74 6.05 5.55
CA LEU A 95 5.77 4.96 5.55
C LEU A 95 4.40 5.45 6.01
N ALA A 96 4.35 6.20 7.10
CA ALA A 96 3.11 6.80 7.60
C ALA A 96 2.51 7.79 6.59
N SER A 97 3.34 8.65 5.99
CA SER A 97 2.89 9.61 4.97
C SER A 97 2.36 8.93 3.70
N ALA A 98 2.98 7.82 3.28
CA ALA A 98 2.50 7.01 2.16
C ALA A 98 1.06 6.56 2.39
N ALA A 99 0.73 6.03 3.58
CA ALA A 99 -0.63 5.59 3.90
C ALA A 99 -1.72 6.68 3.75
N PHE A 100 -1.34 7.97 3.77
CA PHE A 100 -2.25 9.09 3.55
C PHE A 100 -2.19 9.69 2.13
N SER A 101 -1.31 9.18 1.26
CA SER A 101 -1.03 9.69 -0.09
C SER A 101 -1.54 8.72 -1.17
N THR A 102 -2.86 8.68 -1.38
CA THR A 102 -3.51 7.71 -2.28
C THR A 102 -4.31 8.42 -3.36
N HIS A 103 -4.60 7.76 -4.49
CA HIS A 103 -5.45 8.36 -5.53
C HIS A 103 -6.90 8.53 -5.08
N THR A 104 -7.26 7.79 -4.05
CA THR A 104 -8.51 7.89 -3.32
C THR A 104 -8.45 8.87 -2.15
N SER A 105 -7.32 9.52 -1.88
CA SER A 105 -7.17 10.50 -0.80
C SER A 105 -7.47 11.91 -1.33
N PRO A 106 -8.21 12.75 -0.59
CA PRO A 106 -8.84 12.48 0.71
C PRO A 106 -10.06 11.54 0.68
N TRP A 107 -10.75 11.37 -0.44
CA TRP A 107 -12.20 11.20 -0.40
C TRP A 107 -12.80 9.77 -0.43
N ARG A 108 -12.05 8.69 -0.71
CA ARG A 108 -12.62 7.36 -0.95
C ARG A 108 -12.38 6.30 0.12
N GLU A 109 -11.19 6.16 0.69
CA GLU A 109 -10.91 5.08 1.69
C GLU A 109 -10.60 5.62 3.09
N ASN A 110 -9.96 6.80 3.17
CA ASN A 110 -9.51 7.36 4.43
C ASN A 110 -10.54 8.30 5.08
N PHE A 111 -11.34 9.01 4.29
CA PHE A 111 -12.46 9.84 4.76
C PHE A 111 -13.83 9.28 4.34
N GLU A 112 -13.88 8.02 3.87
CA GLU A 112 -15.11 7.34 3.43
C GLU A 112 -16.27 7.60 4.40
N PRO A 113 -16.15 7.41 5.73
CA PRO A 113 -17.29 7.64 6.61
C PRO A 113 -17.66 9.12 6.72
N ILE A 114 -16.71 10.04 6.61
CA ILE A 114 -16.98 11.49 6.74
C ILE A 114 -17.84 11.99 5.58
N VAL A 115 -17.69 11.42 4.38
CA VAL A 115 -18.48 11.80 3.19
C VAL A 115 -19.47 10.73 2.73
N ALA A 116 -19.53 9.57 3.40
CA ALA A 116 -20.35 8.42 2.98
C ALA A 116 -21.82 8.79 2.74
N ARG A 117 -22.43 9.61 3.60
CA ARG A 117 -23.84 10.01 3.43
C ARG A 117 -24.14 10.78 2.15
N VAL A 118 -23.12 11.28 1.45
CA VAL A 118 -23.30 11.96 0.16
C VAL A 118 -23.42 10.95 -0.97
N GLY A 119 -22.64 9.86 -0.94
CA GLY A 119 -22.52 8.87 -2.01
C GLY A 119 -23.25 7.55 -1.78
N THR A 120 -23.66 7.25 -0.54
CA THR A 120 -24.31 5.99 -0.17
C THR A 120 -25.83 6.16 -0.02
N ASP A 121 -26.58 5.14 -0.41
CA ASP A 121 -28.04 5.11 -0.30
C ASP A 121 -28.53 5.38 1.13
N VAL A 122 -29.62 6.15 1.26
CA VAL A 122 -30.21 6.54 2.54
C VAL A 122 -30.64 5.32 3.37
N ALA A 123 -31.13 4.27 2.72
CA ALA A 123 -31.52 3.02 3.38
C ALA A 123 -30.34 2.35 4.09
N VAL A 124 -29.15 2.38 3.48
CA VAL A 124 -27.92 1.84 4.09
C VAL A 124 -27.45 2.76 5.22
N MET A 125 -27.46 4.08 4.97
CA MET A 125 -26.95 5.05 5.94
C MET A 125 -27.84 5.25 7.16
N ALA A 126 -29.09 4.77 7.14
CA ALA A 126 -30.00 4.76 8.28
C ALA A 126 -29.45 3.96 9.48
N TYR A 127 -28.62 2.95 9.23
CA TYR A 127 -28.01 2.11 10.26
C TYR A 127 -26.65 2.62 10.75
N VAL A 128 -26.11 3.66 10.12
CA VAL A 128 -24.82 4.24 10.46
C VAL A 128 -25.02 5.35 11.48
N PRO A 129 -24.38 5.34 12.65
CA PRO A 129 -24.47 6.44 13.61
C PRO A 129 -23.81 7.74 13.12
N GLU A 130 -24.31 8.90 13.57
CA GLU A 130 -23.77 10.20 13.15
C GLU A 130 -22.33 10.46 13.61
N PHE A 131 -21.91 9.87 14.74
CA PHE A 131 -20.52 9.93 15.19
C PHE A 131 -19.57 9.08 14.32
N VAL A 132 -20.10 8.18 13.49
CA VAL A 132 -19.31 7.41 12.52
C VAL A 132 -19.28 8.15 11.18
N SER A 133 -20.44 8.65 10.76
CA SER A 133 -20.63 9.40 9.52
C SER A 133 -21.51 10.62 9.78
N PRO A 134 -20.97 11.85 9.67
CA PRO A 134 -21.66 13.07 10.05
C PRO A 134 -22.91 13.27 9.18
N PRO A 135 -23.85 14.14 9.59
CA PRO A 135 -25.01 14.48 8.78
C PRO A 135 -24.63 14.88 7.35
N ARG A 136 -25.48 14.51 6.38
CA ARG A 136 -25.21 14.74 4.95
C ARG A 136 -24.90 16.21 4.65
N GLU A 137 -25.59 17.13 5.30
CA GLU A 137 -25.39 18.58 5.14
C GLU A 137 -23.97 19.01 5.52
N ALA A 138 -23.42 18.53 6.64
CA ALA A 138 -22.05 18.83 7.04
C ALA A 138 -21.02 18.23 6.05
N ALA A 139 -21.28 17.03 5.54
CA ALA A 139 -20.43 16.39 4.54
C ALA A 139 -20.46 17.16 3.20
N GLU A 140 -21.63 17.60 2.74
CA GLU A 140 -21.77 18.41 1.52
C GLU A 140 -21.07 19.75 1.65
N VAL A 141 -21.13 20.39 2.82
CA VAL A 141 -20.39 21.63 3.11
C VAL A 141 -18.88 21.42 3.03
N LEU A 142 -18.38 20.29 3.55
CA LEU A 142 -16.96 19.93 3.46
C LEU A 142 -16.52 19.68 1.99
N MET A 143 -17.37 19.02 1.19
CA MET A 143 -17.07 18.72 -0.21
C MET A 143 -17.13 19.94 -1.13
N ARG A 144 -18.16 20.78 -0.97
CA ARG A 144 -18.35 21.98 -1.79
C ARG A 144 -17.34 23.07 -1.44
N GLY A 145 -16.83 23.04 -0.21
CA GLY A 145 -15.96 24.07 0.33
C GLY A 145 -16.74 25.31 0.72
N THR A 146 -16.36 25.91 1.85
CA THR A 146 -17.01 27.10 2.41
C THR A 146 -16.24 28.40 2.12
N GLY A 147 -15.05 28.31 1.55
CA GLY A 147 -14.12 29.44 1.39
C GLY A 147 -13.57 30.01 2.71
N SER A 148 -14.00 29.50 3.87
CA SER A 148 -13.56 29.94 5.19
C SER A 148 -13.55 28.78 6.19
N ILE A 149 -12.44 28.61 6.91
CA ILE A 149 -12.25 27.59 7.95
C ILE A 149 -13.31 27.71 9.05
N VAL A 150 -13.75 28.93 9.37
CA VAL A 150 -14.70 29.19 10.46
C VAL A 150 -16.14 28.82 10.06
N ALA A 151 -16.45 28.82 8.77
CA ALA A 151 -17.78 28.44 8.25
C ALA A 151 -17.99 26.92 8.18
N ILE A 152 -16.96 26.12 8.47
CA ILE A 152 -17.05 24.67 8.52
C ILE A 152 -17.80 24.25 9.80
N PRO A 153 -18.81 23.37 9.73
CA PRO A 153 -19.59 22.93 10.90
C PRO A 153 -18.79 21.93 11.76
N TRP A 154 -17.72 22.41 12.41
CA TRP A 154 -16.80 21.58 13.20
C TRP A 154 -17.51 20.76 14.27
N GLY A 155 -18.56 21.29 14.90
CA GLY A 155 -19.33 20.55 15.91
C GLY A 155 -19.96 19.25 15.39
N GLN A 156 -20.36 19.22 14.12
CA GLN A 156 -20.94 18.03 13.48
C GLN A 156 -19.87 17.08 12.92
N LEU A 157 -18.72 17.62 12.52
CA LEU A 157 -17.62 16.84 11.94
C LEU A 157 -16.70 16.22 13.00
N LEU A 158 -16.49 16.89 14.14
CA LEU A 158 -15.54 16.48 15.18
C LEU A 158 -15.80 15.07 15.72
N PRO A 159 -17.05 14.64 16.02
CA PRO A 159 -17.31 13.27 16.45
C PRO A 159 -16.82 12.23 15.44
N ALA A 160 -17.09 12.43 14.15
CA ALA A 160 -16.63 11.55 13.08
C ALA A 160 -15.10 11.55 12.90
N ILE A 161 -14.46 12.71 13.05
CA ILE A 161 -12.99 12.84 13.02
C ILE A 161 -12.37 12.09 14.20
N ILE A 162 -12.89 12.27 15.42
CA ILE A 162 -12.40 11.59 16.63
C ILE A 162 -12.59 10.08 16.50
N TRP A 163 -13.77 9.64 16.06
CA TRP A 163 -14.05 8.23 15.82
C TRP A 163 -13.07 7.63 14.81
N ARG A 164 -12.70 8.38 13.75
CA ARG A 164 -11.70 7.93 12.78
C ARG A 164 -10.34 7.70 13.42
N PHE A 165 -9.84 8.64 14.21
CA PHE A 165 -8.56 8.47 14.92
C PHE A 165 -8.62 7.30 15.89
N PHE A 166 -9.75 7.13 16.60
CA PHE A 166 -9.95 6.02 17.52
C PHE A 166 -9.96 4.67 16.79
N ARG A 167 -10.73 4.55 15.70
CA ARG A 167 -10.76 3.35 14.85
C ARG A 167 -9.36 3.03 14.34
N PHE A 168 -8.63 4.01 13.81
CA PHE A 168 -7.27 3.81 13.32
C PHE A 168 -6.35 3.31 14.44
N ALA A 169 -6.38 3.95 15.62
CA ALA A 169 -5.59 3.55 16.77
C ALA A 169 -5.93 2.12 17.25
N LEU A 170 -7.22 1.77 17.27
CA LEU A 170 -7.68 0.43 17.62
C LEU A 170 -7.15 -0.63 16.65
N PHE A 171 -7.34 -0.44 15.34
CA PHE A 171 -6.85 -1.36 14.32
C PHE A 171 -5.32 -1.43 14.29
N ALA A 172 -4.62 -0.31 14.48
CA ALA A 172 -3.17 -0.29 14.62
C ALA A 172 -2.72 -1.10 15.85
N GLY A 173 -3.41 -0.95 16.99
CA GLY A 173 -3.13 -1.72 18.20
C GLY A 173 -3.33 -3.22 18.01
N VAL A 174 -4.45 -3.63 17.38
CA VAL A 174 -4.71 -5.03 17.02
C VAL A 174 -3.63 -5.56 16.08
N SER A 175 -3.25 -4.79 15.06
CA SER A 175 -2.21 -5.17 14.10
C SER A 175 -0.85 -5.35 14.76
N VAL A 176 -0.46 -4.46 15.68
CA VAL A 176 0.78 -4.61 16.48
C VAL A 176 0.73 -5.88 17.34
N GLY A 177 -0.43 -6.20 17.93
CA GLY A 177 -0.65 -7.44 18.66
C GLY A 177 -0.48 -8.68 17.78
N LEU A 178 -1.10 -8.70 16.60
CA LEU A 178 -0.98 -9.78 15.62
C LEU A 178 0.47 -9.95 15.12
N ILE A 179 1.14 -8.84 14.78
CA ILE A 179 2.55 -8.86 14.37
C ILE A 179 3.42 -9.47 15.47
N SER A 180 3.14 -9.18 16.75
CA SER A 180 3.88 -9.75 17.87
C SER A 180 3.70 -11.28 17.98
N ILE A 181 2.52 -11.81 17.62
CA ILE A 181 2.28 -13.25 17.54
C ILE A 181 3.05 -13.86 16.36
N PHE A 182 2.91 -13.27 15.16
CA PHE A 182 3.60 -13.75 13.97
C PHE A 182 5.12 -13.63 14.09
N ARG A 183 5.62 -12.64 14.83
CA ARG A 183 7.05 -12.49 15.16
C ARG A 183 7.65 -13.77 15.66
N ARG A 184 6.97 -14.42 16.60
CA ARG A 184 7.45 -15.64 17.22
C ARG A 184 7.59 -16.75 16.19
N GLN A 185 6.60 -16.91 15.31
CA GLN A 185 6.68 -17.93 14.25
C GLN A 185 7.77 -17.59 13.23
N TRP A 186 7.84 -16.34 12.79
CA TRP A 186 8.77 -15.92 11.75
C TRP A 186 10.22 -15.93 12.22
N VAL A 187 10.51 -15.29 13.34
CA VAL A 187 11.88 -15.05 13.83
C VAL A 187 12.35 -16.18 14.74
N ASP A 188 11.53 -16.64 15.67
CA ASP A 188 11.98 -17.60 16.69
C ASP A 188 11.87 -19.05 16.21
N VAL A 189 10.86 -19.39 15.39
CA VAL A 189 10.66 -20.76 14.88
C VAL A 189 11.33 -20.97 13.52
N GLU A 190 10.96 -20.19 12.51
CA GLU A 190 11.48 -20.38 11.15
C GLU A 190 12.83 -19.68 10.91
N MET A 191 13.31 -18.88 11.87
CA MET A 191 14.56 -18.11 11.77
C MET A 191 14.65 -17.23 10.51
N LEU A 192 13.49 -16.79 10.00
CA LEU A 192 13.39 -15.91 8.84
C LEU A 192 13.36 -14.46 9.29
N PRO A 193 14.11 -13.57 8.61
CA PRO A 193 14.03 -12.15 8.91
C PRO A 193 12.78 -11.56 8.24
N TYR A 194 12.15 -10.58 8.89
CA TYR A 194 10.97 -9.90 8.34
C TYR A 194 11.26 -9.32 6.95
N PRO A 195 10.57 -9.75 5.88
CA PRO A 195 10.90 -9.35 4.51
C PRO A 195 10.96 -7.82 4.33
N HIS A 196 9.94 -7.14 4.84
CA HIS A 196 9.80 -5.68 4.76
C HIS A 196 10.93 -4.94 5.50
N ILE A 197 11.33 -5.43 6.68
CA ILE A 197 12.37 -4.81 7.49
C ILE A 197 13.77 -5.14 6.95
N THR A 198 13.97 -6.35 6.42
CA THR A 198 15.23 -6.75 5.77
C THR A 198 15.53 -5.84 4.58
N LEU A 199 14.53 -5.59 3.74
CA LEU A 199 14.68 -4.66 2.62
C LEU A 199 15.02 -3.25 3.09
N ALA A 200 14.25 -2.71 4.04
CA ALA A 200 14.50 -1.39 4.60
C ALA A 200 15.91 -1.26 5.18
N TYR A 201 16.31 -2.25 5.97
CA TYR A 201 17.65 -2.34 6.56
C TYR A 201 18.72 -2.39 5.47
N SER A 202 18.56 -3.25 4.46
CA SER A 202 19.52 -3.36 3.36
C SER A 202 19.67 -2.04 2.59
N ALA A 203 18.58 -1.30 2.37
CA ALA A 203 18.60 -0.01 1.70
C ALA A 203 19.32 1.06 2.55
N ILE A 204 19.04 1.13 3.85
CA ILE A 204 19.69 2.05 4.79
C ILE A 204 21.20 1.77 4.87
N VAL A 205 21.60 0.50 5.06
CA VAL A 205 23.00 0.11 5.11
C VAL A 205 23.69 0.42 3.78
N SER A 206 23.07 0.10 2.66
CA SER A 206 23.62 0.36 1.32
C SER A 206 23.87 1.84 1.09
N VAL A 207 22.94 2.72 1.48
CA VAL A 207 23.11 4.17 1.37
C VAL A 207 24.24 4.70 2.26
N ARG A 208 24.38 4.15 3.47
CA ARG A 208 25.44 4.56 4.40
C ARG A 208 26.83 4.11 3.92
N GLU A 209 26.92 2.87 3.45
CA GLU A 209 28.18 2.22 3.06
C GLU A 209 28.56 2.46 1.59
N VAL A 210 27.75 3.17 0.79
CA VAL A 210 28.00 3.38 -0.64
C VAL A 210 29.37 4.01 -0.95
N ARG A 211 29.93 4.79 -0.01
CA ARG A 211 31.26 5.42 -0.13
C ARG A 211 32.39 4.56 0.44
N ASN A 212 32.08 3.47 1.14
CA ASN A 212 33.07 2.57 1.69
C ASN A 212 33.66 1.72 0.55
N PRO A 213 34.94 1.91 0.19
CA PRO A 213 35.54 1.16 -0.91
C PRO A 213 35.68 -0.34 -0.60
N LYS A 214 35.58 -0.74 0.68
CA LYS A 214 35.66 -2.14 1.12
C LYS A 214 34.29 -2.83 1.17
N TRP A 215 33.20 -2.15 0.83
CA TRP A 215 31.87 -2.75 0.87
C TRP A 215 31.67 -3.74 -0.28
N VAL A 216 31.71 -5.04 0.04
CA VAL A 216 31.59 -6.14 -0.91
C VAL A 216 30.25 -6.12 -1.66
N GLY A 217 29.17 -5.67 -1.01
CA GLY A 217 27.82 -5.62 -1.59
C GLY A 217 27.58 -4.47 -2.58
N ARG A 218 28.56 -3.58 -2.79
CA ARG A 218 28.37 -2.34 -3.55
C ARG A 218 27.93 -2.55 -4.98
N ILE A 219 28.60 -3.45 -5.69
CA ILE A 219 28.30 -3.71 -7.11
C ILE A 219 26.90 -4.32 -7.25
N ALA A 220 26.57 -5.31 -6.41
CA ALA A 220 25.25 -5.93 -6.42
C ALA A 220 24.13 -4.92 -6.16
N PHE A 221 24.31 -4.02 -5.18
CA PHE A 221 23.34 -2.96 -4.90
C PHE A 221 23.20 -1.98 -6.07
N ILE A 222 24.30 -1.51 -6.65
CA ILE A 222 24.28 -0.57 -7.77
C ILE A 222 23.62 -1.22 -9.00
N LEU A 223 23.97 -2.46 -9.33
CA LEU A 223 23.37 -3.20 -10.44
C LEU A 223 21.88 -3.42 -10.19
N GLY A 224 21.49 -3.87 -8.99
CA GLY A 224 20.08 -4.04 -8.63
C GLY A 224 19.29 -2.74 -8.74
N PHE A 225 19.87 -1.62 -8.29
CA PHE A 225 19.27 -0.30 -8.44
C PHE A 225 19.10 0.10 -9.90
N ILE A 226 20.14 -0.04 -10.73
CA ILE A 226 20.09 0.32 -12.15
C ILE A 226 19.05 -0.53 -12.88
N ILE A 227 19.01 -1.84 -12.63
CA ILE A 227 18.05 -2.76 -13.23
C ILE A 227 16.62 -2.40 -12.79
N GLY A 228 16.39 -2.26 -11.48
CA GLY A 228 15.08 -1.88 -10.93
C GLY A 228 14.60 -0.53 -11.45
N PHE A 229 15.46 0.47 -11.45
CA PHE A 229 15.16 1.79 -12.00
C PHE A 229 14.86 1.73 -13.51
N GLY A 230 15.62 0.95 -14.28
CA GLY A 230 15.38 0.77 -15.72
C GLY A 230 14.02 0.11 -16.01
N LEU A 231 13.63 -0.89 -15.22
CA LEU A 231 12.32 -1.54 -15.32
C LEU A 231 11.18 -0.58 -14.99
N GLU A 232 11.29 0.16 -13.88
CA GLU A 232 10.28 1.16 -13.49
C GLU A 232 10.22 2.34 -14.46
N LEU A 233 11.36 2.79 -14.98
CA LEU A 233 11.41 3.84 -16.00
C LEU A 233 10.77 3.37 -17.31
N SER A 234 11.00 2.12 -17.71
CA SER A 234 10.33 1.53 -18.88
C SER A 234 8.81 1.50 -18.67
N ARG A 235 8.36 1.11 -17.47
CA ARG A 235 6.94 1.13 -17.10
C ARG A 235 6.35 2.55 -17.14
N ALA A 236 7.07 3.53 -16.60
CA ALA A 236 6.69 4.94 -16.68
C ALA A 236 6.60 5.42 -18.14
N PHE A 237 7.54 5.02 -19.01
CA PHE A 237 7.49 5.39 -20.42
C PHE A 237 6.28 4.77 -21.15
N ILE A 238 5.99 3.50 -20.89
CA ILE A 238 4.76 2.85 -21.39
C ILE A 238 3.51 3.62 -20.94
N ALA A 239 3.54 4.17 -19.72
CA ALA A 239 2.43 4.91 -19.15
C ALA A 239 2.21 6.30 -19.74
N PHE A 240 3.27 7.08 -19.87
CA PHE A 240 3.17 8.49 -20.28
C PHE A 240 3.24 8.70 -21.79
N PHE A 241 3.83 7.77 -22.54
CA PHE A 241 4.09 7.94 -23.98
C PHE A 241 3.42 6.85 -24.80
N PRO A 242 2.27 7.12 -25.45
CA PRO A 242 1.55 6.13 -26.26
C PRO A 242 2.39 5.45 -27.34
N TRP A 243 3.42 6.13 -27.86
CA TRP A 243 4.33 5.59 -28.89
C TRP A 243 5.42 4.67 -28.33
N PHE A 244 5.71 4.69 -27.02
CA PHE A 244 6.72 3.83 -26.43
C PHE A 244 6.25 2.36 -26.44
N PRO A 245 7.11 1.40 -26.81
CA PRO A 245 6.72 0.01 -26.99
C PRO A 245 6.29 -0.63 -25.66
N ASP A 246 5.12 -1.27 -25.66
CA ASP A 246 4.59 -1.99 -24.49
C ASP A 246 5.06 -3.44 -24.46
N ILE A 247 6.36 -3.63 -24.25
CA ILE A 247 7.04 -4.94 -24.28
C ILE A 247 6.53 -5.89 -23.17
N TYR A 248 6.00 -5.32 -22.09
CA TYR A 248 5.48 -6.06 -20.94
C TYR A 248 3.95 -6.11 -20.91
N SER A 249 3.28 -5.62 -21.95
CA SER A 249 1.82 -5.65 -22.05
C SER A 249 1.13 -4.92 -20.88
N PHE A 250 1.68 -3.85 -20.31
CA PHE A 250 1.03 -3.11 -19.21
C PHE A 250 -0.26 -2.40 -19.63
N ARG A 251 -0.47 -2.09 -20.91
CA ARG A 251 -1.68 -1.43 -21.42
C ARG A 251 -2.83 -2.40 -21.68
N VAL A 252 -2.55 -3.70 -21.78
CA VAL A 252 -3.54 -4.74 -22.11
C VAL A 252 -3.44 -5.89 -21.10
N SER A 253 -4.56 -6.48 -20.71
CA SER A 253 -4.59 -7.66 -19.82
C SER A 253 -3.76 -7.48 -18.53
N THR A 254 -3.82 -6.28 -17.94
CA THR A 254 -3.16 -5.95 -16.67
C THR A 254 -4.17 -5.28 -15.74
N CYS A 255 -4.31 -5.81 -14.53
CA CYS A 255 -5.13 -5.26 -13.46
C CYS A 255 -4.23 -4.73 -12.34
N GLY A 256 -4.64 -3.62 -11.72
CA GLY A 256 -3.96 -3.10 -10.53
C GLY A 256 -2.45 -3.03 -10.69
N PRO A 257 -1.65 -3.25 -9.62
CA PRO A 257 -0.28 -2.79 -9.53
C PRO A 257 0.63 -3.34 -10.64
N GLY A 258 0.24 -4.44 -11.26
CA GLY A 258 0.92 -5.04 -12.40
C GLY A 258 0.51 -6.49 -12.55
N THR A 259 -0.73 -6.84 -12.19
CA THR A 259 -1.18 -8.23 -12.21
C THR A 259 -1.66 -8.58 -13.61
N HIS A 260 -0.93 -9.48 -14.27
CA HIS A 260 -1.34 -10.04 -15.55
C HIS A 260 -2.63 -10.84 -15.39
N GLN A 261 -3.62 -10.45 -16.17
CA GLN A 261 -4.91 -11.08 -16.22
C GLN A 261 -4.83 -12.29 -17.16
N LEU A 262 -5.01 -13.49 -16.62
CA LEU A 262 -5.22 -14.68 -17.42
C LEU A 262 -6.71 -14.78 -17.78
N THR A 263 -7.08 -14.20 -18.93
CA THR A 263 -8.47 -14.24 -19.41
C THR A 263 -8.71 -15.50 -20.22
N LEU A 264 -8.85 -16.62 -19.53
CA LEU A 264 -9.30 -17.88 -20.14
C LEU A 264 -10.83 -17.84 -20.21
N LEU A 265 -11.37 -17.61 -21.41
CA LEU A 265 -12.81 -17.60 -21.65
C LEU A 265 -13.43 -18.96 -21.26
N GLY A 266 -14.59 -18.93 -20.61
CA GLY A 266 -15.28 -20.14 -20.16
C GLY A 266 -14.70 -20.80 -18.91
N THR A 267 -13.66 -20.23 -18.30
CA THR A 267 -13.13 -20.72 -17.01
C THR A 267 -13.55 -19.81 -15.87
N THR A 268 -13.63 -20.40 -14.69
CA THR A 268 -13.84 -19.74 -13.39
C THR A 268 -12.56 -19.22 -12.76
N TRP A 269 -11.41 -19.41 -13.40
CA TRP A 269 -10.12 -18.99 -12.87
C TRP A 269 -10.09 -17.48 -12.66
N HIS A 270 -9.65 -17.05 -11.47
CA HIS A 270 -9.63 -15.63 -11.09
C HIS A 270 -8.30 -15.18 -10.48
N TYR A 271 -7.29 -16.04 -10.33
CA TYR A 271 -5.94 -15.63 -9.92
C TYR A 271 -5.09 -15.06 -11.05
N GLY A 272 -4.33 -14.02 -10.72
CA GLY A 272 -3.47 -13.30 -11.67
C GLY A 272 -1.99 -13.51 -11.37
N ILE A 273 -1.16 -13.27 -12.38
CA ILE A 273 0.30 -13.40 -12.26
C ILE A 273 0.91 -12.02 -12.14
N ALA A 274 1.63 -11.74 -11.05
CA ALA A 274 2.32 -10.45 -10.92
C ALA A 274 3.40 -10.31 -12.01
N LYS A 275 3.37 -9.21 -12.77
CA LYS A 275 4.42 -8.87 -13.76
C LYS A 275 5.71 -8.36 -13.10
N HIS A 276 5.66 -8.07 -11.80
CA HIS A 276 6.79 -7.56 -11.04
C HIS A 276 7.70 -8.69 -10.60
N THR A 277 8.76 -8.94 -11.36
CA THR A 277 9.79 -9.94 -11.03
C THR A 277 10.36 -9.79 -9.62
N PRO A 278 10.58 -8.57 -9.08
CA PRO A 278 11.03 -8.40 -7.70
C PRO A 278 10.06 -8.94 -6.64
N LEU A 279 8.75 -8.97 -6.92
CA LEU A 279 7.77 -9.50 -5.96
C LEU A 279 8.07 -10.96 -5.63
N TYR A 280 8.39 -11.78 -6.62
CA TYR A 280 8.71 -13.20 -6.41
C TYR A 280 9.95 -13.39 -5.54
N ALA A 281 10.96 -12.53 -5.68
CA ALA A 281 12.14 -12.55 -4.82
C ALA A 281 11.79 -12.30 -3.34
N LEU A 282 10.75 -11.52 -3.07
CA LEU A 282 10.29 -11.20 -1.73
C LEU A 282 9.40 -12.28 -1.14
N VAL A 283 8.60 -12.93 -1.98
CA VAL A 283 7.81 -14.10 -1.60
C VAL A 283 8.72 -15.24 -1.11
N PHE A 284 9.95 -15.37 -1.61
CA PHE A 284 10.95 -16.31 -1.07
C PHE A 284 11.41 -16.01 0.37
N LEU A 285 11.13 -14.82 0.90
CA LEU A 285 11.40 -14.47 2.30
C LEU A 285 10.21 -14.78 3.23
N ALA A 286 9.08 -15.24 2.68
CA ALA A 286 7.91 -15.62 3.45
C ALA A 286 8.00 -17.07 3.96
N PRO A 287 7.31 -17.40 5.08
CA PRO A 287 7.30 -18.74 5.66
C PRO A 287 6.80 -19.79 4.68
N LEU A 288 7.46 -20.93 4.59
CA LEU A 288 7.03 -22.00 3.67
C LEU A 288 5.61 -22.48 3.99
N HIS A 289 5.27 -22.59 5.29
CA HIS A 289 3.92 -22.97 5.71
C HIS A 289 2.87 -21.92 5.31
N SER A 290 3.22 -20.64 5.33
CA SER A 290 2.31 -19.57 4.88
C SER A 290 2.12 -19.62 3.37
N LEU A 291 3.20 -19.79 2.61
CA LEU A 291 3.15 -19.94 1.15
C LEU A 291 2.32 -21.16 0.74
N PHE A 292 2.56 -22.30 1.38
CA PHE A 292 1.78 -23.51 1.14
C PHE A 292 0.31 -23.29 1.47
N SER A 293 -0.01 -22.68 2.62
CA SER A 293 -1.38 -22.38 3.02
C SER A 293 -2.10 -21.47 2.02
N ILE A 294 -1.45 -20.40 1.57
CA ILE A 294 -2.00 -19.46 0.56
C ILE A 294 -2.29 -20.19 -0.75
N VAL A 295 -1.33 -20.99 -1.24
CA VAL A 295 -1.50 -21.74 -2.50
C VAL A 295 -2.59 -22.81 -2.35
N PHE A 296 -2.57 -23.58 -1.26
CA PHE A 296 -3.54 -24.64 -1.03
C PHE A 296 -4.97 -24.08 -0.93
N TRP A 297 -5.20 -23.09 -0.07
CA TRP A 297 -6.53 -22.51 0.09
C TRP A 297 -6.99 -21.74 -1.14
N GLY A 298 -6.06 -21.14 -1.89
CA GLY A 298 -6.38 -20.55 -3.19
C GLY A 298 -6.89 -21.60 -4.19
N ILE A 299 -6.22 -22.75 -4.30
CA ILE A 299 -6.70 -23.85 -5.16
C ILE A 299 -8.07 -24.36 -4.70
N VAL A 300 -8.26 -24.54 -3.38
CA VAL A 300 -9.56 -24.96 -2.83
C VAL A 300 -10.66 -23.97 -3.21
N TYR A 301 -10.41 -22.67 -3.11
CA TYR A 301 -11.35 -21.63 -3.50
C TYR A 301 -11.69 -21.69 -5.01
N GLU A 302 -10.69 -21.88 -5.88
CA GLU A 302 -10.91 -22.00 -7.33
C GLU A 302 -11.77 -23.22 -7.66
N ILE A 303 -11.52 -24.36 -7.01
CA ILE A 303 -12.33 -25.57 -7.18
C ILE A 303 -13.77 -25.32 -6.71
N ALA A 304 -13.95 -24.73 -5.52
CA ALA A 304 -15.27 -24.43 -4.98
C ALA A 304 -16.05 -23.46 -5.88
N SER A 305 -15.40 -22.41 -6.39
CA SER A 305 -15.98 -21.44 -7.32
C SER A 305 -16.38 -22.11 -8.63
N THR A 306 -15.55 -23.01 -9.14
CA THR A 306 -15.86 -23.82 -10.34
C THR A 306 -17.11 -24.66 -10.12
N VAL A 307 -17.19 -25.39 -8.99
CA VAL A 307 -18.36 -26.21 -8.66
C VAL A 307 -19.61 -25.34 -8.57
N ALA A 308 -19.55 -24.20 -7.86
CA ALA A 308 -20.70 -23.32 -7.71
C ALA A 308 -21.22 -22.81 -9.07
N VAL A 309 -20.32 -22.38 -9.96
CA VAL A 309 -20.69 -21.94 -11.30
C VAL A 309 -21.29 -23.07 -12.14
N THR A 310 -20.72 -24.28 -12.05
CA THR A 310 -21.28 -25.44 -12.78
C THR A 310 -22.66 -25.87 -12.28
N LEU A 311 -22.99 -25.58 -11.01
CA LEU A 311 -24.32 -25.81 -10.44
C LEU A 311 -25.33 -24.71 -10.82
N GLY A 312 -24.90 -23.69 -11.56
CA GLY A 312 -25.74 -22.58 -12.02
C GLY A 312 -25.73 -21.36 -11.10
N TYR A 313 -24.91 -21.35 -10.05
CA TYR A 313 -24.72 -20.17 -9.21
C TYR A 313 -23.81 -19.15 -9.92
N TYR A 314 -24.05 -17.85 -9.72
CA TYR A 314 -23.24 -16.76 -10.31
C TYR A 314 -23.26 -16.72 -11.85
N THR A 315 -24.46 -16.63 -12.43
CA THR A 315 -24.64 -16.51 -13.90
C THR A 315 -23.89 -15.29 -14.44
N GLY A 316 -23.02 -15.51 -15.42
CA GLY A 316 -22.18 -14.46 -16.03
C GLY A 316 -20.77 -14.33 -15.42
N TYR A 317 -20.43 -15.09 -14.37
CA TYR A 317 -19.09 -15.06 -13.76
C TYR A 317 -17.96 -15.35 -14.76
N VAL A 318 -18.18 -16.32 -15.65
CA VAL A 318 -17.21 -16.69 -16.71
C VAL A 318 -17.11 -15.65 -17.84
N ASP A 319 -18.07 -14.73 -17.93
CA ASP A 319 -18.06 -13.64 -18.91
C ASP A 319 -17.44 -12.35 -18.33
N MET A 320 -17.28 -12.27 -17.01
CA MET A 320 -16.60 -11.16 -16.36
C MET A 320 -15.09 -11.18 -16.66
N GLY A 321 -14.53 -9.99 -16.89
CA GLY A 321 -13.07 -9.81 -16.92
C GLY A 321 -12.44 -10.04 -15.53
N PHE A 322 -11.13 -10.26 -15.50
CA PHE A 322 -10.37 -10.58 -14.28
C PHE A 322 -10.68 -9.68 -13.08
N CYS A 323 -10.59 -8.35 -13.23
CA CYS A 323 -10.83 -7.45 -12.09
C CYS A 323 -12.29 -7.57 -11.60
N GLY A 324 -13.23 -7.87 -12.48
CA GLY A 324 -14.63 -8.07 -12.11
C GLY A 324 -14.82 -9.33 -11.26
N ARG A 325 -14.18 -10.44 -11.64
CA ARG A 325 -14.24 -11.70 -10.88
C ARG A 325 -13.67 -11.58 -9.47
N SER A 326 -12.68 -10.70 -9.26
CA SER A 326 -12.02 -10.52 -7.96
C SER A 326 -12.60 -9.38 -7.10
N TRP A 327 -13.21 -8.35 -7.72
CA TRP A 327 -13.53 -7.10 -7.04
C TRP A 327 -14.93 -6.54 -7.30
N CYS A 328 -15.73 -7.13 -8.21
CA CYS A 328 -17.13 -6.71 -8.34
C CYS A 328 -17.96 -7.19 -7.16
N SER A 329 -18.91 -6.35 -6.75
CA SER A 329 -19.73 -6.52 -5.56
C SER A 329 -20.91 -7.46 -5.74
N GLU A 330 -21.18 -7.95 -6.96
CA GLU A 330 -22.37 -8.74 -7.27
C GLU A 330 -22.05 -9.88 -8.22
N ASN A 331 -22.78 -10.99 -8.09
CA ASN A 331 -22.66 -12.21 -8.88
C ASN A 331 -21.25 -12.81 -8.90
N THR A 332 -20.54 -12.75 -7.77
CA THR A 332 -19.24 -13.41 -7.60
C THR A 332 -19.21 -14.27 -6.34
N PRO A 333 -18.46 -15.40 -6.34
CA PRO A 333 -18.21 -16.18 -5.13
C PRO A 333 -17.45 -15.42 -4.04
N TRP A 334 -16.93 -14.22 -4.34
CA TRP A 334 -16.23 -13.36 -3.40
C TRP A 334 -17.18 -12.45 -2.62
N ALA A 335 -18.23 -11.95 -3.27
CA ALA A 335 -19.15 -10.98 -2.68
C ALA A 335 -20.46 -11.61 -2.20
N ASP A 336 -20.96 -12.62 -2.91
CA ASP A 336 -22.28 -13.20 -2.66
C ASP A 336 -22.19 -14.66 -2.23
N PRO A 337 -23.05 -15.10 -1.30
CA PRO A 337 -23.26 -16.53 -1.09
C PRO A 337 -23.83 -17.16 -2.38
N PRO A 338 -23.59 -18.46 -2.62
CA PRO A 338 -24.20 -19.13 -3.76
C PRO A 338 -25.72 -19.02 -3.60
N LEU A 339 -26.39 -18.42 -4.60
CA LEU A 339 -27.82 -18.13 -4.57
C LEU A 339 -28.58 -19.39 -4.13
N ALA A 340 -29.26 -19.37 -2.98
CA ALA A 340 -30.12 -20.49 -2.60
C ALA A 340 -31.33 -20.58 -3.55
#